data_AF-A0A7C1G959-F1
#
_entry.id   AF-A0A7C1G959-F1
#
_cell.length_a   1.000
_cell.length_b   1.000
_cell.length_c   1.000
_cell.angle_alpha   90.00
_cell.angle_beta   90.00
_cell.angle_gamma   90.00
#
_symmetry.space_group_name_H-M   'P 1'
#
loop_
_entity.id
_entity.type
_entity.pdbx_description
1 polymer ?
#
loop_
_entity_poly.entity_id
_entity_poly.type
_entity_poly.pdbx_seq_one_letter_code
_entity_poly.pdbx_strand_id
1 'polypeptide(L)'
;MATSIKELNSIPWFAVIGGLVILSMLLYTVEAPDFMQILLPTYVSEALLFIALGYVAMKKKTGAGFAVFLMACAWLLNQMLHWAGLWPKAPDFLTASLWSLFIAQLILAYVVFTDARINFGSVASSSAWVYVATWIVFLFAAGKLWICLGLNNFMWHMWGVGIAVLSLGYIVEPADKTISAFLKIAGTILATYMALAIGGSGLTLIP
;
A
#
# COMPACT_ATOMS: atom_id res chain seq x y z
N MET A 1 -4.20 -0.92 31.74
CA MET A 1 -5.49 -0.70 31.06
C MET A 1 -5.50 -1.61 29.84
N ALA A 2 -6.26 -2.70 29.85
CA ALA A 2 -6.25 -3.68 28.75
C ALA A 2 -7.15 -3.17 27.63
N THR A 3 -6.57 -2.80 26.49
CA THR A 3 -7.30 -2.41 25.28
C THR A 3 -8.11 -3.62 24.81
N SER A 4 -9.40 -3.42 24.52
CA SER A 4 -10.25 -4.51 24.06
C SER A 4 -9.91 -4.90 22.60
N ILE A 5 -10.10 -6.17 22.24
CA ILE A 5 -9.90 -6.66 20.85
C ILE A 5 -10.73 -5.87 19.84
N LYS A 6 -11.89 -5.36 20.28
CA LYS A 6 -12.77 -4.51 19.47
C LYS A 6 -12.12 -3.16 19.16
N GLU A 7 -11.47 -2.54 20.14
CA GLU A 7 -10.72 -1.29 19.94
C GLU A 7 -9.52 -1.52 19.02
N LEU A 8 -8.77 -2.61 19.21
CA LEU A 8 -7.60 -2.93 18.37
C LEU A 8 -7.97 -3.14 16.90
N ASN A 9 -9.10 -3.80 16.61
CA ASN A 9 -9.58 -3.96 15.23
C ASN A 9 -10.17 -2.67 14.63
N SER A 10 -10.44 -1.65 15.43
CA SER A 10 -10.94 -0.36 14.95
C SER A 10 -9.85 0.60 14.48
N ILE A 11 -8.58 0.29 14.74
CA ILE A 11 -7.44 1.12 14.31
C ILE A 11 -7.22 0.94 12.79
N PRO A 12 -7.00 2.02 12.01
CA PRO A 12 -6.72 1.93 10.58
C PRO A 12 -5.25 1.58 10.35
N TRP A 13 -4.87 0.34 10.67
CA TRP A 13 -3.48 -0.12 10.60
C TRP A 13 -2.81 0.13 9.24
N PHE A 14 -3.53 -0.06 8.12
CA PHE A 14 -3.02 0.35 6.81
C PHE A 14 -2.77 1.86 6.68
N ALA A 15 -3.63 2.72 7.22
CA ALA A 15 -3.39 4.17 7.16
C ALA A 15 -2.17 4.60 7.98
N VAL A 16 -1.90 3.90 9.09
CA VAL A 16 -0.65 4.10 9.87
C VAL A 16 0.57 3.83 8.99
N ILE A 17 0.56 2.72 8.25
CA ILE A 17 1.62 2.40 7.28
C ILE A 17 1.72 3.45 6.18
N GLY A 18 0.60 3.90 5.62
CA GLY A 18 0.62 4.96 4.60
C GLY A 18 1.26 6.26 5.10
N GLY A 19 0.99 6.66 6.35
CA GLY A 19 1.67 7.79 6.98
C GLY A 19 3.18 7.57 7.15
N LEU A 20 3.60 6.35 7.48
CA LEU A 20 5.01 5.99 7.63
C LEU A 20 5.76 5.96 6.29
N VAL A 21 5.10 5.57 5.19
CA VAL A 21 5.66 5.66 3.84
C VAL A 21 5.99 7.12 3.50
N ILE A 22 5.09 8.06 3.79
CA ILE A 22 5.34 9.50 3.59
C ILE A 22 6.47 9.98 4.49
N LEU A 23 6.47 9.60 5.77
CA LEU A 23 7.53 10.02 6.70
C LEU A 23 8.90 9.51 6.23
N SER A 24 9.00 8.24 5.84
CA SER A 24 10.23 7.65 5.30
C SER A 24 10.70 8.38 4.03
N MET A 25 9.77 8.71 3.13
CA MET A 25 10.06 9.53 1.94
C MET A 25 10.74 10.85 2.30
N LEU A 26 10.15 11.59 3.25
CA LEU A 26 10.58 12.93 3.64
C LEU A 26 11.92 12.92 4.37
N LEU A 27 12.18 11.87 5.16
CA LEU A 27 13.41 11.76 5.93
C LEU A 27 14.62 11.35 5.09
N TYR A 28 14.40 10.59 4.01
CA TYR A 28 15.52 9.87 3.39
C TYR A 28 15.64 9.99 1.88
N THR A 29 14.58 10.40 1.17
CA THR A 29 14.59 10.38 -0.30
C THR A 29 14.59 11.74 -0.96
N VAL A 30 14.40 12.82 -0.20
CA VAL A 30 14.23 14.19 -0.74
C VAL A 30 15.46 14.66 -1.53
N GLU A 31 16.66 14.24 -1.11
CA GLU A 31 17.92 14.59 -1.78
C GLU A 31 18.34 13.61 -2.87
N ALA A 32 17.55 12.55 -3.13
CA ALA A 32 17.87 11.58 -4.17
C ALA A 32 17.73 12.22 -5.57
N PRO A 33 18.63 11.89 -6.52
CA PRO A 33 18.70 12.54 -7.83
C PRO A 33 17.42 12.43 -8.67
N ASP A 34 16.62 11.37 -8.46
CA ASP A 34 15.38 11.10 -9.20
C ASP A 34 14.12 11.27 -8.34
N PHE A 35 14.22 12.06 -7.26
CA PHE A 35 13.14 12.23 -6.30
C PHE A 35 11.84 12.70 -6.95
N MET A 36 11.88 13.78 -7.73
CA MET A 36 10.69 14.37 -8.36
C MET A 36 10.15 13.53 -9.51
N GLN A 37 11.02 12.81 -10.21
CA GLN A 37 10.69 12.07 -11.42
C GLN A 37 10.06 10.72 -11.09
N ILE A 38 10.60 10.04 -10.06
CA ILE A 38 10.31 8.64 -9.77
C ILE A 38 9.78 8.44 -8.36
N LEU A 39 10.51 8.92 -7.34
CA LEU A 39 10.23 8.52 -5.96
C LEU A 39 8.95 9.16 -5.42
N LEU A 40 8.79 10.48 -5.58
CA LEU A 40 7.62 11.21 -5.12
C LEU A 40 6.30 10.62 -5.65
N PRO A 41 6.06 10.49 -6.98
CA PRO A 41 4.79 9.94 -7.46
C PRO A 41 4.57 8.50 -6.98
N THR A 42 5.62 7.70 -6.85
CA THR A 42 5.53 6.30 -6.42
C THR A 42 5.14 6.17 -4.95
N TYR A 43 5.87 6.85 -4.08
CA TYR A 43 5.70 6.77 -2.63
C TYR A 43 4.36 7.37 -2.21
N VAL A 44 3.98 8.50 -2.80
CA VAL A 44 2.69 9.13 -2.49
C VAL A 44 1.54 8.26 -3.03
N SER A 45 1.66 7.65 -4.21
CA SER A 45 0.65 6.70 -4.71
C SER A 45 0.44 5.50 -3.78
N GLU A 46 1.52 4.93 -3.24
CA GLU A 46 1.47 3.84 -2.27
C GLU A 46 0.84 4.28 -0.95
N ALA A 47 1.27 5.43 -0.42
CA ALA A 47 0.68 5.99 0.79
C ALA A 47 -0.81 6.25 0.66
N LEU A 48 -1.26 6.83 -0.47
CA LEU A 48 -2.67 7.07 -0.74
C LEU A 48 -3.48 5.77 -0.76
N LEU A 49 -2.97 4.71 -1.38
CA LEU A 49 -3.61 3.40 -1.37
C LEU A 49 -3.77 2.86 0.06
N PHE A 50 -2.70 2.88 0.86
CA PHE A 50 -2.73 2.38 2.23
C PHE A 50 -3.66 3.20 3.13
N ILE A 51 -3.65 4.52 3.01
CA ILE A 51 -4.59 5.39 3.74
C ILE A 51 -6.03 5.08 3.31
N ALA A 52 -6.30 4.91 2.01
CA ALA A 52 -7.63 4.58 1.51
C ALA A 52 -8.11 3.21 2.01
N LEU A 53 -7.26 2.18 1.99
CA LEU A 53 -7.55 0.86 2.55
C LEU A 53 -7.90 0.95 4.04
N GLY A 54 -7.07 1.63 4.84
CA GLY A 54 -7.33 1.81 6.27
C GLY A 54 -8.62 2.58 6.55
N TYR A 55 -8.87 3.66 5.79
CA TYR A 55 -10.05 4.50 5.92
C TYR A 55 -11.36 3.75 5.60
N VAL A 56 -11.39 3.03 4.48
CA VAL A 56 -12.60 2.30 4.05
C VAL A 56 -12.85 1.09 4.94
N ALA A 57 -11.78 0.39 5.40
CA ALA A 57 -11.91 -0.71 6.36
C ALA A 57 -12.52 -0.26 7.68
N MET A 58 -12.12 0.91 8.21
CA MET A 58 -12.71 1.48 9.43
C MET A 58 -14.17 1.89 9.25
N LYS A 59 -14.47 2.71 8.24
CA LYS A 59 -15.79 3.34 8.11
C LYS A 59 -16.84 2.42 7.51
N LYS A 60 -16.47 1.20 7.07
CA LYS A 60 -17.34 0.26 6.35
C LYS A 60 -18.11 0.94 5.22
N LYS A 61 -17.47 1.88 4.53
CA LYS A 61 -18.11 2.72 3.53
C LYS A 61 -18.52 1.89 2.32
N THR A 62 -19.81 1.88 2.04
CA THR A 62 -20.43 0.96 1.07
C THR A 62 -20.32 1.42 -0.38
N GLY A 63 -19.70 2.57 -0.67
CA GLY A 63 -19.55 3.11 -2.03
C GLY A 63 -18.12 3.26 -2.55
N ALA A 64 -17.12 3.26 -1.67
CA ALA A 64 -15.74 3.60 -2.04
C ALA A 64 -14.85 2.39 -2.40
N GLY A 65 -15.32 1.16 -2.15
CA GLY A 65 -14.50 -0.04 -2.31
C GLY A 65 -13.99 -0.28 -3.72
N PHE A 66 -14.81 0.01 -4.75
CA PHE A 66 -14.37 -0.12 -6.14
C PHE A 66 -13.26 0.88 -6.49
N ALA A 67 -13.33 2.11 -5.96
CA ALA A 67 -12.26 3.08 -6.12
C ALA A 67 -10.96 2.59 -5.45
N VAL A 68 -11.05 2.00 -4.25
CA VAL A 68 -9.88 1.39 -3.57
C VAL A 68 -9.29 0.23 -4.39
N PHE A 69 -10.13 -0.58 -5.03
CA PHE A 69 -9.67 -1.61 -5.97
C PHE A 69 -8.91 -1.01 -7.16
N LEU A 70 -9.46 0.03 -7.80
CA LEU A 70 -8.75 0.74 -8.88
C LEU A 70 -7.44 1.36 -8.40
N MET A 71 -7.40 1.87 -7.17
CA MET A 71 -6.17 2.37 -6.56
C MET A 71 -5.11 1.27 -6.41
N ALA A 72 -5.52 0.06 -6.03
CA ALA A 72 -4.61 -1.08 -5.94
C ALA A 72 -4.09 -1.50 -7.32
N CYS A 73 -4.93 -1.48 -8.35
CA CYS A 73 -4.51 -1.75 -9.74
C CYS A 73 -3.54 -0.69 -10.28
N ALA A 74 -3.82 0.59 -10.05
CA ALA A 74 -2.95 1.69 -10.47
C ALA A 74 -1.59 1.62 -9.76
N TRP A 75 -1.58 1.33 -8.47
CA TRP A 75 -0.36 1.07 -7.72
C TRP A 75 0.39 -0.16 -8.25
N LEU A 76 -0.28 -1.28 -8.50
CA LEU A 76 0.36 -2.48 -9.05
C LEU A 76 1.00 -2.20 -10.41
N LEU A 77 0.32 -1.46 -11.28
CA LEU A 77 0.86 -1.06 -12.58
C LEU A 77 2.09 -0.17 -12.43
N ASN A 78 2.08 0.76 -11.45
CA ASN A 78 3.25 1.56 -11.10
C ASN A 78 4.44 0.64 -10.72
N GLN A 79 4.21 -0.36 -9.87
CA GLN A 79 5.25 -1.35 -9.53
C GLN A 79 5.76 -2.16 -10.73
N MET A 80 4.87 -2.52 -11.66
CA MET A 80 5.26 -3.25 -12.87
C MET A 80 6.13 -2.39 -13.80
N LEU A 81 5.85 -1.10 -13.93
CA LEU A 81 6.67 -0.17 -14.74
C LEU A 81 8.09 -0.03 -14.17
N HIS A 82 8.19 0.00 -12.85
CA HIS A 82 9.46 -0.03 -12.13
C HIS A 82 10.26 -1.30 -12.43
N TRP A 83 9.60 -2.45 -12.42
CA TRP A 83 10.24 -3.73 -12.70
C TRP A 83 10.52 -4.00 -14.19
N ALA A 84 9.88 -3.24 -15.09
CA ALA A 84 10.14 -3.34 -16.52
C ALA A 84 11.55 -2.87 -16.91
N GLY A 85 12.34 -2.31 -15.98
CA GLY A 85 13.72 -1.90 -16.23
C GLY A 85 13.82 -0.76 -17.24
N LEU A 86 12.80 0.12 -17.25
CA LEU A 86 12.72 1.28 -18.11
C LEU A 86 13.72 2.36 -17.70
N TRP A 87 14.22 2.37 -16.47
CA TRP A 87 15.30 3.27 -16.07
C TRP A 87 16.67 2.59 -16.23
N PRO A 88 17.69 3.23 -16.83
CA PRO A 88 17.69 4.53 -17.51
C PRO A 88 17.36 4.45 -19.02
N LYS A 89 16.81 3.33 -19.51
CA LYS A 89 16.63 3.04 -20.95
C LYS A 89 15.58 3.92 -21.66
N ALA A 90 14.52 4.29 -20.97
CA ALA A 90 13.37 5.06 -21.44
C ALA A 90 12.85 5.98 -20.31
N PRO A 91 13.68 6.94 -19.84
CA PRO A 91 13.44 7.71 -18.62
C PRO A 91 12.20 8.61 -18.74
N ASP A 92 12.00 9.24 -19.90
CA ASP A 92 10.87 10.15 -20.13
C ASP A 92 9.53 9.40 -20.13
N PHE A 93 9.49 8.23 -20.77
CA PHE A 93 8.30 7.38 -20.81
C PHE A 93 7.94 6.87 -19.42
N LEU A 94 8.93 6.42 -18.64
CA LEU A 94 8.71 5.99 -17.26
C LEU A 94 8.15 7.16 -16.43
N THR A 95 8.82 8.31 -16.45
CA THR A 95 8.42 9.50 -15.70
C THR A 95 6.98 9.92 -16.04
N ALA A 96 6.65 10.03 -17.33
CA ALA A 96 5.30 10.39 -17.77
C ALA A 96 4.26 9.37 -17.31
N SER A 97 4.58 8.07 -17.35
CA SER A 97 3.69 7.00 -16.92
C SER A 97 3.44 7.04 -15.40
N LEU A 98 4.50 7.22 -14.60
CA LEU A 98 4.39 7.32 -13.14
C LEU A 98 3.55 8.52 -12.71
N TRP A 99 3.77 9.69 -13.33
CA TRP A 99 2.98 10.88 -13.06
C TRP A 99 1.52 10.74 -13.51
N SER A 100 1.27 10.09 -14.64
CA SER A 100 -0.10 9.81 -15.11
C SER A 100 -0.85 8.90 -14.13
N LEU A 101 -0.19 7.85 -13.63
CA LEU A 101 -0.75 6.97 -12.60
C LEU A 101 -0.93 7.69 -11.26
N PHE A 102 0.00 8.57 -10.90
CA PHE A 102 -0.12 9.39 -9.70
C PHE A 102 -1.33 10.34 -9.76
N ILE A 103 -1.55 11.02 -10.88
CA ILE A 103 -2.73 11.88 -11.10
C ILE A 103 -4.01 11.05 -11.01
N ALA A 104 -4.05 9.87 -11.66
CA ALA A 104 -5.18 8.95 -11.52
C ALA A 104 -5.41 8.57 -10.05
N GLN A 105 -4.34 8.35 -9.29
CA GLN A 105 -4.42 8.01 -7.88
C GLN A 105 -4.96 9.15 -7.02
N LEU A 106 -4.63 10.41 -7.33
CA LEU A 106 -5.20 11.58 -6.67
C LEU A 106 -6.71 11.70 -6.94
N ILE A 107 -7.14 11.47 -8.19
CA ILE A 107 -8.56 11.49 -8.55
C ILE A 107 -9.31 10.39 -7.80
N LEU A 108 -8.78 9.17 -7.76
CA LEU A 108 -9.38 8.05 -7.03
C LEU A 108 -9.40 8.29 -5.51
N ALA A 109 -8.33 8.86 -4.95
CA ALA A 109 -8.28 9.25 -3.54
C ALA A 109 -9.37 10.29 -3.23
N TYR A 110 -9.52 11.32 -4.07
CA TYR A 110 -10.60 12.30 -3.93
C TYR A 110 -11.97 11.62 -3.90
N VAL A 111 -12.24 10.69 -4.83
CA VAL A 111 -13.48 9.91 -4.87
C VAL A 111 -13.70 9.14 -3.56
N VAL A 112 -12.67 8.46 -3.04
CA VAL A 112 -12.74 7.70 -1.78
C VAL A 112 -13.05 8.60 -0.58
N PHE A 113 -12.39 9.76 -0.47
CA PHE A 113 -12.53 10.62 0.71
C PHE A 113 -13.79 11.48 0.69
N THR A 114 -14.31 11.82 -0.49
CA THR A 114 -15.56 12.58 -0.67
C THR A 114 -16.80 11.71 -0.80
N ASP A 115 -16.67 10.38 -0.80
CA ASP A 115 -17.76 9.43 -1.08
C ASP A 115 -18.43 9.64 -2.43
N ALA A 116 -17.73 10.24 -3.40
CA ALA A 116 -18.20 10.29 -4.77
C ALA A 116 -18.37 8.85 -5.28
N ARG A 117 -19.49 8.57 -5.94
CA ARG A 117 -19.77 7.21 -6.45
C ARG A 117 -19.21 7.07 -7.85
N ILE A 118 -18.30 6.12 -8.04
CA ILE A 118 -18.05 5.56 -9.36
C ILE A 118 -19.16 4.54 -9.60
N ASN A 119 -20.14 4.91 -10.44
CA ASN A 119 -21.23 4.01 -10.81
C ASN A 119 -20.65 2.88 -11.68
N PHE A 120 -20.36 1.76 -11.03
CA PHE A 120 -20.28 0.48 -11.70
C PHE A 120 -21.58 -0.27 -11.42
N GLY A 121 -22.15 -0.93 -12.43
CA GLY A 121 -23.37 -1.74 -12.28
C GLY A 121 -23.27 -2.73 -11.12
N SER A 122 -24.40 -3.31 -10.71
CA SER A 122 -24.63 -4.09 -9.48
C SER A 122 -23.81 -5.39 -9.29
N VAL A 123 -22.57 -5.46 -9.77
CA VAL A 123 -21.77 -6.70 -9.91
C VAL A 123 -21.21 -7.17 -8.57
N ALA A 124 -20.83 -6.27 -7.65
CA ALA A 124 -20.28 -6.66 -6.35
C ALA A 124 -20.44 -5.58 -5.27
N SER A 125 -20.48 -6.02 -4.01
CA SER A 125 -20.52 -5.13 -2.84
C SER A 125 -19.18 -4.39 -2.66
N SER A 126 -19.23 -3.18 -2.09
CA SER A 126 -18.02 -2.40 -1.80
C SER A 126 -17.03 -3.15 -0.91
N SER A 127 -17.52 -3.92 0.08
CA SER A 127 -16.64 -4.74 0.92
C SER A 127 -15.85 -5.77 0.10
N ALA A 128 -16.50 -6.44 -0.86
CA ALA A 128 -15.81 -7.41 -1.73
C ALA A 128 -14.64 -6.76 -2.48
N TRP A 129 -14.82 -5.56 -3.02
CA TRP A 129 -13.75 -4.84 -3.71
C TRP A 129 -12.58 -4.44 -2.81
N VAL A 130 -12.85 -4.05 -1.56
CA VAL A 130 -11.80 -3.79 -0.56
C VAL A 130 -11.01 -5.06 -0.24
N TYR A 131 -11.70 -6.20 -0.12
CA TYR A 131 -11.02 -7.49 0.06
C TYR A 131 -10.14 -7.84 -1.14
N VAL A 132 -10.63 -7.66 -2.37
CA VAL A 132 -9.83 -7.88 -3.58
C VAL A 132 -8.60 -6.96 -3.60
N ALA A 133 -8.76 -5.68 -3.27
CA ALA A 133 -7.63 -4.75 -3.15
C ALA A 133 -6.60 -5.22 -2.11
N THR A 134 -7.07 -5.69 -0.95
CA THR A 134 -6.22 -6.23 0.12
C THR A 134 -5.48 -7.50 -0.35
N TRP A 135 -6.15 -8.37 -1.11
CA TRP A 135 -5.52 -9.55 -1.72
C TRP A 135 -4.43 -9.19 -2.73
N ILE A 136 -4.65 -8.16 -3.55
CA ILE A 136 -3.62 -7.66 -4.48
C ILE A 136 -2.36 -7.23 -3.71
N VAL A 137 -2.54 -6.42 -2.65
CA VAL A 137 -1.42 -5.99 -1.80
C VAL A 137 -0.72 -7.18 -1.14
N PHE A 138 -1.49 -8.14 -0.61
CA PHE A 138 -0.95 -9.36 -0.01
C PHE A 138 -0.12 -10.19 -1.00
N LEU A 139 -0.69 -10.49 -2.17
CA LEU A 139 -0.04 -11.31 -3.19
C LEU A 139 1.21 -10.63 -3.75
N PHE A 140 1.17 -9.31 -3.95
CA PHE A 140 2.35 -8.55 -4.34
C PHE A 140 3.44 -8.63 -3.28
N ALA A 141 3.11 -8.40 -2.01
CA ALA A 141 4.06 -8.47 -0.91
C ALA A 141 4.67 -9.89 -0.79
N ALA A 142 3.85 -10.94 -0.89
CA ALA A 142 4.30 -12.33 -0.89
C ALA A 142 5.17 -12.68 -2.10
N GLY A 143 4.79 -12.23 -3.30
CA GLY A 143 5.58 -12.41 -4.52
C GLY A 143 6.92 -11.71 -4.45
N LYS A 144 6.96 -10.51 -3.85
CA LYS A 144 8.21 -9.79 -3.60
C LYS A 144 9.12 -10.55 -2.64
N LEU A 145 8.58 -11.10 -1.55
CA LEU A 145 9.36 -11.97 -0.65
C LEU A 145 10.00 -13.12 -1.42
N TRP A 146 9.20 -13.80 -2.25
CA TRP A 146 9.69 -14.92 -3.06
C TRP A 146 10.85 -14.54 -3.98
N ILE A 147 10.72 -13.42 -4.72
CA ILE A 147 11.77 -12.93 -5.62
C ILE A 147 13.01 -12.52 -4.81
N CYS A 148 12.81 -11.88 -3.67
CA CYS A 148 13.90 -11.35 -2.88
C CYS A 148 14.68 -12.46 -2.14
N LEU A 149 14.13 -13.66 -1.90
CA LEU A 149 14.87 -14.77 -1.24
C LEU A 149 16.25 -15.08 -1.87
N GLY A 150 16.49 -14.72 -3.14
CA GLY A 150 17.78 -14.83 -3.82
C GLY A 150 18.70 -13.61 -3.72
N LEU A 151 18.30 -12.54 -3.03
CA LEU A 151 18.99 -11.25 -2.93
C LEU A 151 19.38 -10.96 -1.47
N ASN A 152 20.62 -10.53 -1.23
CA ASN A 152 21.13 -10.26 0.11
C ASN A 152 20.70 -8.87 0.62
N ASN A 153 19.39 -8.63 0.73
CA ASN A 153 18.84 -7.32 1.09
C ASN A 153 17.77 -7.42 2.21
N PHE A 154 18.17 -7.96 3.35
CA PHE A 154 17.32 -8.39 4.48
C PHE A 154 16.23 -7.39 4.88
N MET A 155 16.56 -6.10 4.99
CA MET A 155 15.63 -5.10 5.53
C MET A 155 14.40 -4.88 4.61
N TRP A 156 14.59 -4.95 3.29
CA TRP A 156 13.50 -4.83 2.30
C TRP A 156 12.56 -6.02 2.30
N HIS A 157 13.08 -7.20 2.62
CA HIS A 157 12.26 -8.40 2.79
C HIS A 157 11.34 -8.19 3.98
N MET A 158 11.89 -7.74 5.10
CA MET A 158 11.13 -7.58 6.34
C MET A 158 10.03 -6.52 6.21
N TRP A 159 10.21 -5.47 5.40
CA TRP A 159 9.11 -4.58 5.01
C TRP A 159 7.98 -5.34 4.30
N GLY A 160 8.32 -6.12 3.26
CA GLY A 160 7.37 -6.96 2.53
C GLY A 160 6.66 -7.97 3.44
N VAL A 161 7.38 -8.57 4.40
CA VAL A 161 6.79 -9.44 5.43
C VAL A 161 5.78 -8.65 6.26
N GLY A 162 6.14 -7.46 6.73
CA GLY A 162 5.24 -6.61 7.52
C GLY A 162 3.93 -6.32 6.79
N ILE A 163 4.01 -5.93 5.52
CA ILE A 163 2.83 -5.67 4.67
C ILE A 163 2.02 -6.94 4.42
N ALA A 164 2.67 -8.07 4.14
CA ALA A 164 1.98 -9.35 3.92
C ALA A 164 1.24 -9.80 5.19
N VAL A 165 1.90 -9.74 6.35
CA VAL A 165 1.32 -10.12 7.65
C VAL A 165 0.14 -9.19 8.01
N LEU A 166 0.31 -7.88 7.80
CA LEU A 166 -0.76 -6.90 7.98
C LEU A 166 -1.97 -7.22 7.10
N SER A 167 -1.74 -7.45 5.80
CA SER A 167 -2.79 -7.76 4.84
C SER A 167 -3.52 -9.06 5.19
N LEU A 168 -2.78 -10.08 5.62
CA LEU A 168 -3.35 -11.35 6.10
C LEU A 168 -4.26 -11.14 7.30
N GLY A 169 -3.90 -10.23 8.22
CA GLY A 169 -4.75 -9.86 9.35
C GLY A 169 -6.12 -9.33 8.92
N TYR A 170 -6.19 -8.50 7.87
CA TYR A 170 -7.46 -8.04 7.30
C TYR A 170 -8.22 -9.15 6.57
N ILE A 171 -7.52 -10.04 5.86
CA ILE A 171 -8.12 -11.17 5.15
C ILE A 171 -8.78 -12.17 6.12
N VAL A 172 -8.14 -12.45 7.26
CA VAL A 172 -8.59 -13.45 8.26
C VAL A 172 -9.63 -12.89 9.23
N GLU A 173 -9.83 -11.57 9.30
CA GLU A 173 -10.79 -10.93 10.22
C GLU A 173 -12.20 -11.54 10.24
N PRO A 174 -12.82 -11.94 9.10
CA PRO A 174 -14.12 -12.60 9.11
C PRO A 174 -14.14 -13.95 9.82
N ALA A 175 -13.01 -14.66 9.82
CA ALA A 175 -12.87 -15.98 10.42
C ALA A 175 -12.45 -15.92 11.89
N ASP A 176 -11.46 -15.08 12.23
CA ASP A 176 -10.97 -14.93 13.60
C ASP A 176 -10.49 -13.49 13.88
N LYS A 177 -11.24 -12.79 14.74
CA LYS A 177 -10.96 -11.40 15.13
C LYS A 177 -9.75 -11.25 16.03
N THR A 178 -9.41 -12.27 16.80
CA THR A 178 -8.28 -12.27 17.73
C THR A 178 -6.99 -12.43 16.95
N ILE A 179 -6.92 -13.43 16.07
CA ILE A 179 -5.78 -13.64 15.17
C ILE A 179 -5.63 -12.43 14.24
N SER A 180 -6.72 -11.90 13.68
CA SER A 180 -6.70 -10.67 12.89
C SER A 180 -6.04 -9.51 13.62
N ALA A 181 -6.45 -9.23 14.86
CA ALA A 181 -5.87 -8.13 15.64
C ALA A 181 -4.37 -8.33 15.86
N PHE A 182 -3.96 -9.54 16.23
CA PHE A 182 -2.56 -9.88 16.43
C PHE A 182 -1.73 -9.69 15.15
N LEU A 183 -2.20 -10.22 14.02
CA LEU A 183 -1.51 -10.09 12.73
C LEU A 183 -1.41 -8.64 12.27
N LYS A 184 -2.47 -7.84 12.43
CA LYS A 184 -2.44 -6.41 12.10
C LYS A 184 -1.38 -5.67 12.92
N ILE A 185 -1.34 -5.91 14.24
CA ILE A 185 -0.34 -5.30 15.13
C ILE A 185 1.07 -5.75 14.75
N ALA A 186 1.31 -7.05 14.63
CA ALA A 186 2.61 -7.61 14.31
C ALA A 186 3.13 -7.11 12.96
N GLY A 187 2.27 -7.13 11.93
CA GLY A 187 2.57 -6.63 10.60
C GLY A 187 2.88 -5.13 10.62
N THR A 188 2.09 -4.32 11.33
CA THR A 188 2.35 -2.88 11.44
C THR A 188 3.64 -2.58 12.19
N ILE A 189 3.92 -3.23 13.32
CA ILE A 189 5.17 -3.02 14.06
C ILE A 189 6.37 -3.35 13.18
N LEU A 190 6.31 -4.50 12.50
CA LEU A 190 7.40 -4.95 11.64
C LEU A 190 7.63 -3.98 10.47
N ALA A 191 6.57 -3.59 9.77
CA ALA A 191 6.65 -2.62 8.68
C ALA A 191 7.18 -1.27 9.19
N THR A 192 6.66 -0.77 10.31
CA THR A 192 7.09 0.52 10.90
C THR A 192 8.57 0.54 11.22
N TYR A 193 9.05 -0.49 11.92
CA TYR A 193 10.47 -0.59 12.27
C TYR A 193 11.34 -0.58 11.00
N MET A 194 10.92 -1.29 9.95
CA MET A 194 11.68 -1.33 8.69
C MET A 194 11.62 0.00 7.92
N ALA A 195 10.48 0.69 7.88
CA ALA A 195 10.38 2.01 7.22
C ALA A 195 11.21 3.10 7.92
N LEU A 196 11.43 2.98 9.23
CA LEU A 196 12.27 3.90 9.99
C LEU A 196 13.75 3.50 9.97
N ALA A 197 14.06 2.22 9.77
CA ALA A 197 15.44 1.74 9.70
C ALA A 197 16.06 1.91 8.31
N ILE A 198 15.25 1.95 7.25
CA ILE A 198 15.70 2.04 5.87
C ILE A 198 15.49 3.45 5.34
N GLY A 199 16.54 4.02 4.76
CA GLY A 199 16.53 5.31 4.09
C GLY A 199 15.70 5.37 2.79
N GLY A 200 14.61 4.63 2.71
CA GLY A 200 13.75 4.54 1.54
C GLY A 200 12.46 3.83 1.89
N SER A 201 11.35 4.23 1.28
CA SER A 201 10.13 3.44 1.36
C SER A 201 10.34 2.14 0.63
N GLY A 202 9.57 1.16 1.10
CA GLY A 202 9.37 -0.23 0.71
C GLY A 202 9.81 -0.78 -0.65
N LEU A 203 10.27 0.01 -1.62
CA LEU A 203 10.94 -0.39 -2.84
C LEU A 203 12.07 0.62 -3.19
N THR A 204 13.32 0.37 -2.78
CA THR A 204 14.41 0.74 -3.69
C THR A 204 14.26 -0.12 -4.93
N LEU A 205 13.94 0.53 -6.05
CA LEU A 205 14.46 0.10 -7.34
C LEU A 205 15.96 -0.10 -7.16
N ILE A 206 16.40 -1.31 -7.48
CA ILE A 206 17.77 -1.82 -7.68
C ILE A 206 18.89 -0.78 -7.46
N PRO A 207 19.96 -1.13 -6.71
CA PRO A 207 21.08 -0.24 -6.36
C PRO A 207 21.62 0.64 -7.49
#